data_AF-A0A7C6TIB0-F1
#
_entry.id   AF-A0A7C6TIB0-F1
#
_cell.length_a   1.000
_cell.length_b   1.000
_cell.length_c   1.000
_cell.angle_alpha   90.00
_cell.angle_beta   90.00
_cell.angle_gamma   90.00
#
_symmetry.space_group_name_H-M   'P 1'
#
loop_
_entity.id
_entity.type
_entity.pdbx_description
1 polymer ?
#
loop_
_entity_poly.entity_id
_entity_poly.type
_entity_poly.pdbx_seq_one_letter_code
_entity_poly.pdbx_strand_id
1 'polypeptide(L)'
;MIATVIALLVGLVGCVRGSESSSRLSYDLATALSIPVGEELPPTGIRYDRMEDQGAYLIIDGQQALKKKGDSLSWSGAPRDGVSLTLKQRVLWFTEDELHLVGTAEVVIDEVRPTAGPIATASPIKYSGPVAYGIKKGSTIPGSTLTYLGRADEGAELGGLAEYPYRLAGDSIVWEGTLRPGVSSRLDLRVVQFDDRTLRVGGVVTLWVDP
;
A
#
# COMPACT_ATOMS: atom_id res chain seq x y z
N MET A 1 -23.41 18.50 -32.03
CA MET A 1 -23.01 18.26 -30.64
C MET A 1 -22.27 16.94 -30.58
N ILE A 2 -20.94 16.99 -30.46
CA ILE A 2 -20.09 15.80 -30.36
C ILE A 2 -19.80 15.61 -28.87
N ALA A 3 -20.41 14.59 -28.27
CA ALA A 3 -20.16 14.21 -26.89
C ALA A 3 -18.94 13.30 -26.86
N THR A 4 -17.78 13.86 -26.55
CA THR A 4 -16.54 13.11 -26.31
C THR A 4 -16.58 12.55 -24.90
N VAL A 5 -16.93 11.27 -24.78
CA VAL A 5 -16.79 10.50 -23.53
C VAL A 5 -15.32 10.07 -23.42
N ILE A 6 -14.58 10.72 -22.53
CA ILE A 6 -13.23 10.28 -22.15
C ILE A 6 -13.40 9.20 -21.08
N ALA A 7 -13.31 7.94 -21.50
CA ALA A 7 -13.17 6.81 -20.58
C ALA A 7 -11.71 6.76 -20.09
N LEU A 8 -11.48 7.19 -18.85
CA LEU A 8 -10.19 7.01 -18.17
C LEU A 8 -10.07 5.54 -17.75
N LEU A 9 -9.33 4.75 -18.53
CA LEU A 9 -8.89 3.41 -18.18
C LEU A 9 -7.77 3.50 -17.13
N VAL A 10 -8.12 3.33 -15.86
CA VAL A 10 -7.14 3.10 -14.78
C VAL A 10 -6.69 1.65 -14.86
N GLY A 11 -5.67 1.39 -15.68
CA GLY A 11 -4.98 0.12 -15.75
C GLY A 11 -3.77 0.08 -14.81
N LEU A 12 -4.00 -0.09 -13.51
CA LEU A 12 -2.94 -0.54 -12.59
C LEU A 12 -3.15 -2.03 -12.33
N VAL A 13 -2.65 -2.85 -13.27
CA VAL A 13 -2.65 -4.30 -13.17
C VAL A 13 -1.40 -4.72 -12.40
N GLY A 14 -1.48 -4.71 -11.06
CA GLY A 14 -0.60 -5.51 -10.22
C GLY A 14 -1.08 -6.96 -10.23
N CYS A 15 -0.59 -7.78 -11.17
CA CYS A 15 -0.87 -9.21 -11.18
C CYS A 15 -0.07 -9.92 -10.07
N VAL A 16 -0.62 -10.00 -8.85
CA VAL A 16 -0.11 -10.95 -7.85
C VAL A 16 -0.60 -12.35 -8.24
N ARG A 17 0.32 -13.20 -8.73
CA ARG A 17 0.04 -14.62 -9.01
C ARG A 17 -0.32 -15.35 -7.71
N GLY A 18 -1.44 -16.06 -7.73
CA GLY A 18 -2.03 -16.70 -6.55
C GLY A 18 -1.28 -17.92 -5.99
N SER A 19 -0.94 -17.80 -4.71
CA SER A 19 -0.95 -18.77 -3.60
C SER A 19 -0.17 -20.09 -3.71
N GLU A 20 1.10 -20.05 -3.35
CA GLU A 20 1.55 -20.73 -2.12
C GLU A 20 1.60 -19.67 -1.01
N SER A 21 1.59 -20.05 0.28
CA SER A 21 1.82 -19.10 1.38
C SER A 21 3.22 -18.52 1.25
N SER A 22 3.38 -17.54 0.37
CA SER A 22 4.64 -16.86 0.17
C SER A 22 4.93 -16.14 1.47
N SER A 23 6.02 -16.55 2.12
CA SER A 23 6.59 -15.79 3.24
C SER A 23 6.99 -14.38 2.80
N ARG A 24 6.87 -14.01 1.53
CA ARG A 24 7.14 -12.69 0.98
C ARG A 24 5.89 -12.04 0.41
N LEU A 25 5.63 -10.79 0.78
CA LEU A 25 4.65 -9.91 0.15
C LEU A 25 5.36 -8.76 -0.56
N SER A 26 4.83 -8.35 -1.71
CA SER A 26 5.35 -7.23 -2.50
C SER A 26 4.19 -6.34 -2.91
N TYR A 27 4.33 -5.05 -2.66
CA TYR A 27 3.32 -4.04 -2.92
C TYR A 27 3.91 -2.90 -3.74
N ASP A 28 3.29 -2.60 -4.89
CA ASP A 28 3.59 -1.41 -5.69
C ASP A 28 2.47 -0.38 -5.49
N LEU A 29 2.71 0.57 -4.59
CA LEU A 29 1.69 1.51 -4.12
C LEU A 29 1.90 2.87 -4.77
N ALA A 30 0.84 3.43 -5.38
CA ALA A 30 0.83 4.83 -5.77
C ALA A 30 0.71 5.71 -4.51
N THR A 31 1.59 6.69 -4.36
CA THR A 31 1.70 7.50 -3.13
C THR A 31 1.64 8.99 -3.42
N ALA A 32 0.98 9.72 -2.54
CA ALA A 32 1.12 11.17 -2.39
C ALA A 32 1.64 11.43 -0.97
N LEU A 33 2.74 12.19 -0.87
CA LEU A 33 3.43 12.45 0.39
C LEU A 33 3.62 13.96 0.54
N SER A 34 3.56 14.45 1.78
CA SER A 34 3.93 15.82 2.13
C SER A 34 5.09 15.78 3.12
N ILE A 35 6.02 16.73 2.98
CA ILE A 35 7.09 16.97 3.93
C ILE A 35 6.97 18.41 4.40
N PRO A 36 6.61 18.67 5.66
CA PRO A 36 6.65 20.02 6.21
C PRO A 36 8.07 20.61 6.18
N VAL A 37 8.18 21.93 6.12
CA VAL A 37 9.45 22.63 6.20
C VAL A 37 10.14 22.32 7.53
N GLY A 38 11.44 22.00 7.47
CA GLY A 38 12.22 21.54 8.60
C GLY A 38 12.06 20.06 8.95
N GLU A 39 11.10 19.35 8.36
CA GLU A 39 10.82 17.93 8.65
C GLU A 39 11.41 16.99 7.60
N GLU A 40 11.61 15.74 8.03
CA GLU A 40 12.11 14.65 7.19
C GLU A 40 10.98 13.86 6.55
N LEU A 41 11.22 13.26 5.38
CA LEU A 41 10.46 12.12 4.88
C LEU A 41 11.04 10.82 5.45
N PRO A 42 10.41 10.18 6.45
CA PRO A 42 10.94 8.94 7.00
C PRO A 42 10.76 7.78 6.02
N PRO A 43 11.70 6.81 5.98
CA PRO A 43 12.96 6.71 6.74
C PRO A 43 14.16 7.31 5.97
N THR A 44 13.93 8.24 5.06
CA THR A 44 14.86 8.49 3.95
C THR A 44 16.06 9.36 4.30
N GLY A 45 16.03 10.09 5.42
CA GLY A 45 17.00 11.15 5.70
C GLY A 45 16.79 12.42 4.86
N ILE A 46 15.79 12.45 3.96
CA ILE A 46 15.54 13.59 3.08
C ILE A 46 14.67 14.60 3.81
N ARG A 47 15.22 15.80 4.04
CA ARG A 47 14.54 16.89 4.74
C ARG A 47 14.17 18.01 3.79
N TYR A 48 12.97 18.57 3.94
CA TYR A 48 12.61 19.81 3.25
C TYR A 48 13.15 21.01 4.03
N ASP A 49 14.06 21.80 3.43
CA ASP A 49 14.75 22.88 4.14
C ASP A 49 14.03 24.22 4.01
N ARG A 50 13.75 24.66 2.77
CA ARG A 50 13.08 25.93 2.45
C ARG A 50 12.71 26.00 0.96
N MET A 51 11.92 26.98 0.55
CA MET A 51 11.84 27.41 -0.85
C MET A 51 12.46 28.78 -1.07
N GLU A 52 12.94 28.99 -2.30
CA GLU A 52 13.29 30.30 -2.85
C GLU A 52 12.73 30.39 -4.28
N ASP A 53 12.89 31.53 -4.95
CA ASP A 53 12.39 31.76 -6.32
C ASP A 53 12.84 30.68 -7.33
N GLN A 54 14.00 30.05 -7.09
CA GLN A 54 14.57 29.04 -7.98
C GLN A 54 14.00 27.64 -7.79
N GLY A 55 13.40 27.34 -6.63
CA GLY A 55 12.89 26.01 -6.30
C GLY A 55 12.87 25.67 -4.80
N ALA A 56 12.60 24.41 -4.51
CA ALA A 56 12.70 23.83 -3.17
C ALA A 56 14.13 23.39 -2.88
N TYR A 57 14.69 23.79 -1.75
CA TYR A 57 15.94 23.25 -1.24
C TYR A 57 15.65 22.12 -0.27
N LEU A 58 16.31 20.99 -0.50
CA LEU A 58 16.25 19.80 0.33
C LEU A 58 17.63 19.52 0.91
N ILE A 59 17.69 18.88 2.06
CA ILE A 59 18.91 18.23 2.55
C ILE A 59 18.80 16.74 2.22
N ILE A 60 19.75 16.23 1.45
CA ILE A 60 19.86 14.82 1.05
C ILE A 60 21.27 14.36 1.36
N ASP A 61 21.42 13.31 2.18
CA ASP A 61 22.73 12.81 2.64
C ASP A 61 23.62 13.92 3.24
N GLY A 62 22.99 14.85 3.99
CA GLY A 62 23.67 15.99 4.62
C GLY A 62 24.07 17.12 3.66
N GLN A 63 23.71 17.03 2.37
CA GLN A 63 24.04 18.04 1.36
C GLN A 63 22.79 18.79 0.88
N GLN A 64 22.93 20.09 0.62
CA GLN A 64 21.87 20.90 0.07
C GLN A 64 21.68 20.60 -1.43
N ALA A 65 20.42 20.34 -1.83
CA ALA A 65 20.03 20.06 -3.20
C ALA A 65 18.84 20.91 -3.62
N LEU A 66 18.98 21.66 -4.72
CA LEU A 66 17.86 22.39 -5.35
C LEU A 66 16.99 21.43 -6.16
N LYS A 67 15.68 21.50 -5.98
CA LYS A 67 14.66 20.72 -6.71
C LYS A 67 13.58 21.64 -7.26
N LYS A 68 13.19 21.39 -8.51
CA LYS A 68 12.08 22.06 -9.20
C LYS A 68 10.89 21.13 -9.34
N LYS A 69 9.73 21.69 -9.70
CA LYS A 69 8.55 20.90 -10.04
C LYS A 69 8.89 19.93 -11.18
N GLY A 70 8.51 18.67 -11.00
CA GLY A 70 8.81 17.57 -11.90
C GLY A 70 10.12 16.83 -11.62
N ASP A 71 11.03 17.40 -10.81
CA ASP A 71 12.30 16.73 -10.49
C ASP A 71 12.09 15.48 -9.67
N SER A 72 12.96 14.50 -9.90
CA SER A 72 12.92 13.21 -9.23
C SER A 72 13.50 13.28 -7.81
N LEU A 73 12.89 12.52 -6.92
CA LEU A 73 13.37 12.22 -5.58
C LEU A 73 13.23 10.71 -5.36
N SER A 74 14.35 10.00 -5.38
CA SER A 74 14.38 8.54 -5.28
C SER A 74 15.16 8.11 -4.05
N TRP A 75 14.70 7.05 -3.41
CA TRP A 75 15.38 6.45 -2.26
C TRP A 75 15.13 4.93 -2.26
N SER A 76 16.11 4.16 -1.81
CA SER A 76 15.97 2.72 -1.58
C SER A 76 16.71 2.35 -0.31
N GLY A 77 16.08 1.52 0.52
CA GLY A 77 16.69 1.04 1.75
C GLY A 77 15.80 0.07 2.51
N ALA A 78 16.23 -0.26 3.72
CA ALA A 78 15.49 -1.12 4.62
C ALA A 78 15.08 -0.30 5.86
N PRO A 79 13.80 0.11 6.00
CA PRO A 79 13.33 0.77 7.23
C PRO A 79 13.50 -0.14 8.46
N ARG A 80 13.50 -1.45 8.25
CA ARG A 80 13.68 -2.49 9.27
C ARG A 80 14.10 -3.80 8.62
N ASP A 81 14.79 -4.65 9.37
CA ASP A 81 15.11 -6.03 8.95
C ASP A 81 13.89 -6.75 8.40
N GLY A 82 14.01 -7.37 7.23
CA GLY A 82 12.92 -8.08 6.54
C GLY A 82 11.90 -7.16 5.85
N VAL A 83 12.16 -5.86 5.78
CA VAL A 83 11.37 -4.91 4.99
C VAL A 83 12.30 -4.11 4.08
N SER A 84 12.06 -4.18 2.77
CA SER A 84 12.71 -3.31 1.78
C SER A 84 11.70 -2.30 1.26
N LEU A 85 12.14 -1.06 1.11
CA LEU A 85 11.34 0.04 0.61
C LEU A 85 12.10 0.75 -0.52
N THR A 86 11.44 0.93 -1.66
CA THR A 86 11.92 1.77 -2.76
C THR A 86 10.90 2.85 -3.05
N LEU A 87 11.33 4.11 -2.95
CA LEU A 87 10.56 5.30 -3.28
C LEU A 87 11.04 5.86 -4.62
N LYS A 88 10.09 6.10 -5.52
CA LYS A 88 10.31 6.82 -6.79
C LYS A 88 9.32 7.96 -6.86
N GLN A 89 9.72 9.11 -6.33
CA GLN A 89 8.87 10.28 -6.19
C GLN A 89 9.27 11.37 -7.19
N ARG A 90 8.33 12.28 -7.44
CA ARG A 90 8.55 13.53 -8.15
C ARG A 90 7.97 14.68 -7.36
N VAL A 91 8.64 15.83 -7.43
CA VAL A 91 8.12 17.07 -6.86
C VAL A 91 6.88 17.49 -7.65
N LEU A 92 5.70 17.46 -7.03
CA LEU A 92 4.48 17.97 -7.63
C LEU A 92 4.43 19.50 -7.50
N TRP A 93 4.61 19.99 -6.27
CA TRP A 93 4.68 21.40 -5.92
C TRP A 93 5.29 21.59 -4.53
N PHE A 94 5.56 22.82 -4.15
CA PHE A 94 6.09 23.22 -2.84
C PHE A 94 5.62 24.64 -2.50
N THR A 95 5.49 24.91 -1.22
CA THR A 95 5.25 26.22 -0.59
C THR A 95 6.25 26.44 0.54
N GLU A 96 6.21 27.61 1.18
CA GLU A 96 7.06 27.92 2.33
C GLU A 96 6.89 26.90 3.48
N ASP A 97 5.72 26.26 3.55
CA ASP A 97 5.35 25.34 4.62
C ASP A 97 5.54 23.86 4.28
N GLU A 98 5.35 23.45 3.01
CA GLU A 98 5.32 22.01 2.66
C GLU A 98 5.89 21.73 1.25
N LEU A 99 6.55 20.58 1.12
CA LEU A 99 6.92 19.96 -0.13
C LEU A 99 5.97 18.79 -0.43
N HIS A 100 5.32 18.82 -1.59
CA HIS A 100 4.39 17.80 -2.03
C HIS A 100 4.98 16.91 -3.11
N LEU A 101 4.93 15.61 -2.86
CA LEU A 101 5.50 14.57 -3.68
C LEU A 101 4.41 13.63 -4.20
N VAL A 102 4.60 13.14 -5.42
CA VAL A 102 3.79 12.06 -5.99
C VAL A 102 4.67 11.03 -6.67
N GLY A 103 4.27 9.76 -6.62
CA GLY A 103 5.07 8.69 -7.18
C GLY A 103 4.64 7.31 -6.71
N THR A 104 5.62 6.44 -6.53
CA THR A 104 5.40 5.05 -6.09
C THR A 104 6.26 4.68 -4.89
N ALA A 105 5.70 3.84 -4.03
CA ALA A 105 6.42 3.09 -3.00
C ALA A 105 6.30 1.60 -3.31
N GLU A 106 7.43 0.96 -3.59
CA GLU A 106 7.56 -0.49 -3.63
C GLU A 106 7.93 -0.95 -2.21
N VAL A 107 7.04 -1.72 -1.58
CA VAL A 107 7.24 -2.28 -0.23
C VAL A 107 7.31 -3.79 -0.34
N VAL A 108 8.44 -4.35 0.07
CA VAL A 108 8.66 -5.79 0.11
C VAL A 108 8.85 -6.23 1.54
N ILE A 109 8.06 -7.22 1.96
CA ILE A 109 8.04 -7.74 3.34
C ILE A 109 8.37 -9.22 3.26
N ASP A 110 9.48 -9.63 3.86
CA ASP A 110 9.90 -11.03 3.97
C ASP A 110 9.45 -11.64 5.32
N GLU A 111 9.46 -12.97 5.38
CA GLU A 111 9.08 -13.76 6.56
C GLU A 111 7.70 -13.45 7.16
N VAL A 112 6.73 -13.15 6.29
CA VAL A 112 5.36 -12.84 6.64
C VAL A 112 4.67 -14.02 7.34
N ARG A 113 4.10 -13.75 8.52
CA ARG A 113 3.30 -14.64 9.36
C ARG A 113 2.11 -13.86 9.92
N PRO A 114 1.01 -13.70 9.15
CA PRO A 114 -0.11 -12.84 9.54
C PRO A 114 -0.77 -13.34 10.81
N THR A 115 -1.04 -12.42 11.74
CA THR A 115 -1.82 -12.68 12.96
C THR A 115 -2.89 -11.60 13.08
N ALA A 116 -4.15 -12.00 13.17
CA ALA A 116 -5.26 -11.07 13.34
C ALA A 116 -5.22 -10.43 14.73
N GLY A 117 -5.54 -9.15 14.83
CA GLY A 117 -5.55 -8.44 16.10
C GLY A 117 -5.46 -6.92 15.94
N PRO A 118 -5.52 -6.18 17.06
CA PRO A 118 -5.33 -4.73 17.04
C PRO A 118 -3.94 -4.38 16.50
N ILE A 119 -3.87 -3.31 15.71
CA ILE A 119 -2.65 -2.85 15.06
C ILE A 119 -2.18 -1.50 15.61
N ALA A 120 -0.87 -1.31 15.65
CA ALA A 120 -0.28 0.00 15.88
C ALA A 120 -0.36 0.82 14.58
N THR A 121 -1.00 1.98 14.64
CA THR A 121 -1.22 2.86 13.47
C THR A 121 -0.47 4.19 13.55
N ALA A 122 0.37 4.35 14.57
CA ALA A 122 1.11 5.58 14.86
C ALA A 122 2.46 5.70 14.13
N SER A 123 2.90 4.67 13.40
CA SER A 123 4.18 4.72 12.69
C SER A 123 4.20 5.86 11.65
N PRO A 124 5.30 6.65 11.59
CA PRO A 124 5.48 7.65 10.54
C PRO A 124 5.75 7.02 9.17
N ILE A 125 6.14 5.73 9.10
CA ILE A 125 6.33 5.00 7.85
C ILE A 125 5.02 4.28 7.52
N LYS A 126 4.17 4.99 6.79
CA LYS A 126 2.85 4.52 6.38
C LYS A 126 2.70 4.60 4.87
N TYR A 127 2.27 3.49 4.27
CA TYR A 127 1.93 3.45 2.85
C TYR A 127 0.54 2.87 2.64
N SER A 128 -0.17 3.35 1.62
CA SER A 128 -1.48 2.84 1.25
C SER A 128 -1.66 2.88 -0.24
N GLY A 129 -2.39 1.92 -0.79
CA GLY A 129 -2.66 1.88 -2.21
C GLY A 129 -3.58 0.75 -2.62
N PRO A 130 -4.02 0.76 -3.89
CA PRO A 130 -4.95 -0.23 -4.41
C PRO A 130 -4.29 -1.60 -4.51
N VAL A 131 -5.06 -2.64 -4.21
CA VAL A 131 -4.68 -4.05 -4.39
C VAL A 131 -5.82 -4.84 -5.01
N ALA A 132 -5.48 -5.91 -5.72
CA ALA A 132 -6.43 -6.88 -6.24
C ALA A 132 -5.83 -8.28 -6.12
N TYR A 133 -6.65 -9.24 -5.71
CA TYR A 133 -6.22 -10.63 -5.51
C TYR A 133 -7.19 -11.60 -6.16
N GLY A 134 -6.62 -12.66 -6.76
CA GLY A 134 -7.33 -13.88 -7.11
C GLY A 134 -6.95 -14.98 -6.12
N ILE A 135 -7.92 -15.43 -5.33
CA ILE A 135 -7.74 -16.42 -4.26
C ILE A 135 -8.39 -17.72 -4.71
N LYS A 136 -7.63 -18.82 -4.72
CA LYS A 136 -8.18 -20.16 -4.96
C LYS A 136 -8.93 -20.64 -3.72
N LYS A 137 -9.91 -21.51 -3.93
CA LYS A 137 -10.55 -22.24 -2.83
C LYS A 137 -9.50 -22.97 -1.99
N GLY A 138 -9.59 -22.83 -0.67
CA GLY A 138 -8.63 -23.34 0.31
C GLY A 138 -7.42 -22.43 0.54
N SER A 139 -7.24 -21.36 -0.23
CA SER A 139 -6.13 -20.42 -0.08
C SER A 139 -6.50 -19.21 0.77
N THR A 140 -5.48 -18.62 1.39
CA THR A 140 -5.59 -17.41 2.20
C THR A 140 -5.46 -16.14 1.34
N ILE A 141 -6.24 -15.10 1.66
CA ILE A 141 -6.08 -13.76 1.09
C ILE A 141 -4.68 -13.24 1.48
N PRO A 142 -3.83 -12.83 0.51
CA PRO A 142 -2.47 -12.37 0.79
C PRO A 142 -2.41 -11.31 1.89
N GLY A 143 -1.53 -11.50 2.87
CA GLY A 143 -1.36 -10.57 3.99
C GLY A 143 -2.46 -10.64 5.04
N SER A 144 -3.22 -11.73 5.11
CA SER A 144 -4.25 -11.91 6.14
C SER A 144 -4.28 -13.35 6.68
N THR A 145 -5.19 -13.59 7.62
CA THR A 145 -5.56 -14.95 8.09
C THR A 145 -6.83 -15.48 7.42
N LEU A 146 -7.43 -14.75 6.47
CA LEU A 146 -8.73 -15.07 5.89
C LEU A 146 -8.60 -16.06 4.74
N THR A 147 -9.37 -17.13 4.75
CA THR A 147 -9.32 -18.20 3.73
C THR A 147 -10.60 -18.25 2.92
N TYR A 148 -10.50 -18.38 1.60
CA TYR A 148 -11.68 -18.62 0.77
C TYR A 148 -12.08 -20.10 0.82
N LEU A 149 -13.24 -20.42 1.39
CA LEU A 149 -13.71 -21.81 1.56
C LEU A 149 -14.51 -22.31 0.36
N GLY A 150 -14.99 -21.40 -0.51
CA GLY A 150 -15.75 -21.72 -1.70
C GLY A 150 -17.06 -20.93 -1.76
N ARG A 151 -17.87 -21.25 -2.76
CA ARG A 151 -19.23 -20.71 -2.90
C ARG A 151 -20.21 -21.53 -2.06
N ALA A 152 -21.15 -20.83 -1.44
CA ALA A 152 -22.36 -21.34 -0.83
C ALA A 152 -23.58 -20.61 -1.41
N ASP A 153 -24.79 -21.02 -1.00
CA ASP A 153 -26.03 -20.38 -1.44
C ASP A 153 -26.12 -18.92 -0.97
N GLU A 154 -25.55 -18.62 0.19
CA GLU A 154 -25.50 -17.30 0.82
C GLU A 154 -24.39 -16.38 0.26
N GLY A 155 -23.41 -16.93 -0.47
CA GLY A 155 -22.32 -16.15 -1.08
C GLY A 155 -20.95 -16.85 -1.05
N ALA A 156 -19.89 -16.06 -1.18
CA ALA A 156 -18.52 -16.52 -0.95
C ALA A 156 -18.32 -16.78 0.55
N GLU A 157 -18.00 -18.01 0.92
CA GLU A 157 -17.70 -18.38 2.30
C GLU A 157 -16.23 -18.11 2.63
N LEU A 158 -16.02 -17.39 3.74
CA LEU A 158 -14.70 -17.01 4.25
C LEU A 158 -14.45 -17.63 5.62
N GLY A 159 -13.33 -18.33 5.76
CA GLY A 159 -12.77 -18.79 7.02
C GLY A 159 -11.91 -17.72 7.69
N GLY A 160 -11.75 -17.82 9.02
CA GLY A 160 -10.91 -16.92 9.80
C GLY A 160 -11.59 -15.61 10.23
N LEU A 161 -12.89 -15.46 9.93
CA LEU A 161 -13.73 -14.39 10.46
C LEU A 161 -14.31 -14.78 11.83
N ALA A 162 -14.41 -13.81 12.74
CA ALA A 162 -15.16 -13.96 14.00
C ALA A 162 -16.65 -13.61 13.85
N GLU A 163 -17.04 -13.11 12.67
CA GLU A 163 -18.37 -12.64 12.32
C GLU A 163 -19.02 -13.52 11.24
N TYR A 164 -20.17 -13.08 10.72
CA TYR A 164 -20.88 -13.75 9.63
C TYR A 164 -19.94 -14.06 8.45
N PRO A 165 -19.87 -15.31 7.94
CA PRO A 165 -18.77 -15.75 7.06
C PRO A 165 -19.04 -15.55 5.56
N TYR A 166 -20.27 -15.23 5.16
CA TYR A 166 -20.64 -15.15 3.74
C TYR A 166 -20.58 -13.72 3.20
N ARG A 167 -20.10 -13.56 1.96
CA ARG A 167 -20.02 -12.28 1.25
C ARG A 167 -20.58 -12.42 -0.17
N LEU A 168 -21.49 -11.54 -0.55
CA LEU A 168 -21.95 -11.36 -1.93
C LEU A 168 -21.03 -10.43 -2.71
N ALA A 169 -21.20 -10.35 -4.02
CA ALA A 169 -20.48 -9.39 -4.85
C ALA A 169 -20.81 -7.96 -4.40
N GLY A 170 -19.77 -7.15 -4.18
CA GLY A 170 -19.87 -5.80 -3.63
C GLY A 170 -19.70 -5.72 -2.11
N ASP A 171 -19.85 -6.83 -1.38
CA ASP A 171 -19.71 -6.84 0.08
C ASP A 171 -18.26 -6.58 0.51
N SER A 172 -18.13 -6.01 1.70
CA SER A 172 -16.84 -5.60 2.27
C SER A 172 -16.19 -6.76 3.04
N ILE A 173 -14.86 -6.84 2.94
CA ILE A 173 -14.00 -7.72 3.72
C ILE A 173 -12.97 -6.82 4.37
N VAL A 174 -12.99 -6.75 5.70
CA VAL A 174 -12.02 -5.97 6.48
C VAL A 174 -11.17 -6.94 7.28
N TRP A 175 -9.86 -6.72 7.26
CA TRP A 175 -8.92 -7.45 8.10
C TRP A 175 -7.86 -6.50 8.64
N GLU A 176 -7.51 -6.67 9.91
CA GLU A 176 -6.40 -5.96 10.56
C GLU A 176 -5.54 -6.97 11.32
N GLY A 177 -4.24 -6.73 11.29
CA GLY A 177 -3.30 -7.55 12.03
C GLY A 177 -1.85 -7.23 11.77
N THR A 178 -0.99 -8.00 12.41
CA THR A 178 0.46 -7.91 12.26
C THR A 178 0.91 -8.91 11.21
N LEU A 179 1.70 -8.45 10.23
CA LEU A 179 2.28 -9.31 9.20
C LEU A 179 3.55 -10.00 9.71
N ARG A 180 4.30 -9.32 10.56
CA ARG A 180 5.49 -9.78 11.29
C ARG A 180 5.83 -8.73 12.36
N PRO A 181 6.69 -9.02 13.35
CA PRO A 181 7.04 -8.03 14.38
C PRO A 181 7.38 -6.68 13.76
N GLY A 182 6.65 -5.64 14.17
CA GLY A 182 6.91 -4.29 13.72
C GLY A 182 6.37 -3.91 12.34
N VAL A 183 5.57 -4.77 11.71
CA VAL A 183 4.87 -4.49 10.45
C VAL A 183 3.39 -4.83 10.61
N SER A 184 2.55 -3.80 10.61
CA SER A 184 1.11 -3.95 10.71
C SER A 184 0.45 -3.69 9.36
N SER A 185 -0.70 -4.32 9.13
CA SER A 185 -1.49 -4.11 7.92
C SER A 185 -2.98 -4.07 8.21
N ARG A 186 -3.66 -3.26 7.42
CA ARG A 186 -5.11 -3.23 7.27
C ARG A 186 -5.46 -3.49 5.82
N LEU A 187 -6.44 -4.36 5.60
CA LEU A 187 -7.02 -4.65 4.30
C LEU A 187 -8.48 -4.20 4.32
N ASP A 188 -8.83 -3.27 3.44
CA ASP A 188 -10.21 -2.85 3.17
C ASP A 188 -10.56 -3.30 1.75
N LEU A 189 -11.10 -4.51 1.64
CA LEU A 189 -11.37 -5.19 0.38
C LEU A 189 -12.87 -5.27 0.10
N ARG A 190 -13.21 -5.49 -1.16
CA ARG A 190 -14.57 -5.84 -1.62
C ARG A 190 -14.53 -7.06 -2.51
N VAL A 191 -15.56 -7.88 -2.40
CA VAL A 191 -15.77 -8.99 -3.34
C VAL A 191 -16.11 -8.42 -4.71
N VAL A 192 -15.30 -8.75 -5.70
CA VAL A 192 -15.54 -8.40 -7.11
C VAL A 192 -16.33 -9.50 -7.80
N GLN A 193 -15.93 -10.76 -7.57
CA GLN A 193 -16.53 -11.94 -8.17
C GLN A 193 -16.15 -13.18 -7.36
N PHE A 194 -16.98 -14.22 -7.35
CA PHE A 194 -16.61 -15.53 -6.82
C PHE A 194 -17.31 -16.67 -7.57
N ASP A 195 -16.70 -17.85 -7.53
CA ASP A 195 -17.23 -19.12 -8.01
C ASP A 195 -16.67 -20.28 -7.16
N ASP A 196 -17.03 -21.53 -7.45
CA ASP A 196 -16.63 -22.70 -6.65
C ASP A 196 -15.10 -22.89 -6.51
N ARG A 197 -14.30 -22.21 -7.34
CA ARG A 197 -12.85 -22.36 -7.42
C ARG A 197 -12.10 -21.12 -6.99
N THR A 198 -12.65 -19.94 -7.22
CA THR A 198 -11.93 -18.68 -7.08
C THR A 198 -12.79 -17.58 -6.47
N LEU A 199 -12.13 -16.75 -5.66
CA LEU A 199 -12.62 -15.49 -5.16
C LEU A 199 -11.73 -14.38 -5.73
N ARG A 200 -12.35 -13.33 -6.27
CA ARG A 200 -11.67 -12.10 -6.70
C ARG A 200 -12.07 -10.98 -5.77
N VAL A 201 -11.08 -10.31 -5.21
CA VAL A 201 -11.27 -9.14 -4.35
C VAL A 201 -10.43 -7.98 -4.86
N GLY A 202 -10.90 -6.78 -4.60
CA GLY A 202 -10.18 -5.54 -4.86
C GLY A 202 -10.43 -4.53 -3.77
N GLY A 203 -9.48 -3.65 -3.50
CA GLY A 203 -9.61 -2.65 -2.44
C GLY A 203 -8.30 -1.97 -2.12
N VAL A 204 -8.10 -1.63 -0.85
CA VAL A 204 -6.92 -0.90 -0.37
C VAL A 204 -6.18 -1.74 0.66
N VAL A 205 -4.85 -1.75 0.56
CA VAL A 205 -3.97 -2.14 1.66
C VAL A 205 -3.39 -0.88 2.29
N THR A 206 -3.35 -0.86 3.62
CA THR A 206 -2.53 0.08 4.39
C THR A 206 -1.48 -0.70 5.17
N LEU A 207 -0.25 -0.21 5.14
CA LEU A 207 0.90 -0.76 5.83
C LEU A 207 1.47 0.27 6.78
N TRP A 208 1.85 -0.18 7.98
CA TRP A 208 2.63 0.59 8.95
C TRP A 208 3.88 -0.21 9.28
N VAL A 209 5.03 0.43 9.19
CA VAL A 209 6.33 -0.18 9.51
C VAL A 209 6.93 0.60 10.66
N ASP A 210 7.04 0.05 11.85
CA ASP A 210 7.81 0.75 12.88
C ASP A 210 9.30 0.67 12.47
N PRO A 211 10.09 1.74 12.64
CA PRO A 211 11.54 1.71 12.43
C PRO A 211 12.23 0.90 13.52
#